data_AF-A0A0F2L9Y3-F1
#
_entry.id   AF-A0A0F2L9Y3-F1
#
_cell.length_a   1.000
_cell.length_b   1.000
_cell.length_c   1.000
_cell.angle_alpha   90.00
_cell.angle_beta   90.00
_cell.angle_gamma   90.00
#
_symmetry.space_group_name_H-M   'P 1'
#
loop_
_entity.id
_entity.type
_entity.pdbx_description
1 polymer ?
#
loop_
_entity_poly.entity_id
_entity_poly.type
_entity_poly.pdbx_seq_one_letter_code
_entity_poly.pdbx_strand_id
1 'polypeptide(L)'
;MCDELPRYVEWVFNAYSAVLGLSTFYVFETGEVLVELHYSSTSKVTGGVPVGVVLRGSGRGVSALCSLPAEAPRPLPLLDPGDELLPLENYILLKREISCNDIYNQLIIFIVKCGLLYKGILYGGNIENEFREIMSRL
;
A
#
# COMPACT_ATOMS: atom_id res chain seq x y z
N MET A 1 -9.00 17.97 -5.50
CA MET A 1 -9.25 16.60 -6.02
C MET A 1 -8.59 15.55 -5.13
N CYS A 2 -7.35 15.72 -4.65
CA CYS A 2 -6.79 14.86 -3.59
C CYS A 2 -7.30 15.16 -2.17
N ASP A 3 -8.09 16.22 -2.00
CA ASP A 3 -8.71 16.61 -0.72
C ASP A 3 -9.80 15.61 -0.27
N GLU A 4 -10.24 14.73 -1.18
CA GLU A 4 -11.21 13.66 -0.91
C GLU A 4 -10.54 12.29 -0.64
N LEU A 5 -9.28 12.29 -0.16
CA LEU A 5 -8.58 11.05 0.21
C LEU A 5 -9.42 10.07 1.06
N PRO A 6 -10.22 10.50 2.06
CA PRO A 6 -11.07 9.59 2.81
C PRO A 6 -12.06 8.83 1.91
N ARG A 7 -12.68 9.52 0.94
CA ARG A 7 -13.62 8.90 -0.01
C ARG A 7 -12.94 7.93 -0.95
N TYR A 8 -11.73 8.23 -1.40
CA TYR A 8 -10.97 7.31 -2.24
C TYR A 8 -10.64 6.03 -1.48
N VAL A 9 -10.20 6.13 -0.22
CA VAL A 9 -9.90 4.94 0.58
C VAL A 9 -11.17 4.17 0.92
N GLU A 10 -12.26 4.86 1.25
CA GLU A 10 -13.56 4.23 1.45
C GLU A 10 -14.02 3.47 0.19
N TRP A 11 -13.84 4.06 -1.00
CA TRP A 11 -14.11 3.36 -2.26
C TRP A 11 -13.24 2.12 -2.44
N VAL A 12 -11.92 2.21 -2.22
CA VAL A 12 -11.02 1.05 -2.30
C VAL A 12 -11.47 -0.04 -1.33
N PHE A 13 -11.78 0.35 -0.10
CA PHE A 13 -12.21 -0.58 0.94
C PHE A 13 -13.52 -1.27 0.56
N ASN A 14 -14.52 -0.52 0.12
CA ASN A 14 -15.82 -1.08 -0.26
C ASN A 14 -15.76 -1.95 -1.51
N ALA A 15 -14.97 -1.56 -2.52
CA ALA A 15 -14.84 -2.29 -3.77
C ALA A 15 -13.97 -3.54 -3.64
N TYR A 16 -12.89 -3.48 -2.86
CA TYR A 16 -11.80 -4.45 -2.94
C TYR A 16 -11.41 -5.09 -1.62
N SER A 17 -12.02 -4.74 -0.47
CA SER A 17 -11.67 -5.35 0.82
C SER A 17 -11.73 -6.88 0.81
N ALA A 18 -12.73 -7.48 0.15
CA ALA A 18 -12.84 -8.94 0.05
C ALA A 18 -11.70 -9.58 -0.77
N VAL A 19 -11.28 -8.93 -1.86
CA VAL A 19 -10.22 -9.44 -2.75
C VAL A 19 -8.84 -9.24 -2.10
N LEU A 20 -8.61 -8.05 -1.56
CA LEU A 20 -7.35 -7.64 -0.93
C LEU A 20 -7.19 -8.18 0.50
N GLY A 21 -8.30 -8.63 1.10
CA GLY A 21 -8.37 -9.00 2.50
C GLY A 21 -8.13 -7.81 3.42
N LEU A 22 -8.66 -6.62 3.12
CA LEU A 22 -8.61 -5.46 4.03
C LEU A 22 -9.63 -5.65 5.16
N SER A 23 -9.23 -5.35 6.39
CA SER A 23 -10.06 -5.56 7.59
C SER A 23 -10.65 -4.26 8.14
N THR A 24 -9.86 -3.19 8.18
CA THR A 24 -10.29 -1.88 8.68
C THR A 24 -9.44 -0.77 8.08
N PHE A 25 -9.94 0.46 8.15
CA PHE A 25 -9.16 1.65 7.92
C PHE A 25 -9.51 2.75 8.93
N TYR A 26 -8.54 3.62 9.23
CA TYR A 26 -8.72 4.76 10.13
C TYR A 26 -8.39 6.05 9.40
N VAL A 27 -9.20 7.08 9.58
CA VAL A 27 -8.98 8.41 9.00
C VAL A 27 -8.71 9.39 10.14
N PHE A 28 -7.60 10.14 10.04
CA PHE A 28 -7.27 11.21 10.95
C PHE A 28 -7.16 12.53 10.18
N GLU A 29 -7.87 13.55 10.65
CA GLU A 29 -7.86 14.89 10.05
C GLU A 29 -7.14 15.87 10.98
N THR A 30 -5.87 16.13 10.71
CA THR A 30 -5.05 17.08 11.49
C THR A 30 -4.46 18.16 10.58
N GLY A 31 -5.30 18.80 9.77
CA GLY A 31 -4.89 19.69 8.67
C GLY A 31 -4.40 18.95 7.42
N GLU A 32 -4.14 17.66 7.55
CA GLU A 32 -3.88 16.70 6.48
C GLU A 32 -4.70 15.44 6.76
N VAL A 33 -5.04 14.69 5.71
CA VAL A 33 -5.74 13.42 5.84
C VAL A 33 -4.70 12.32 5.94
N LEU A 34 -4.66 11.64 7.08
CA LEU A 34 -3.91 10.39 7.27
C LEU A 34 -4.87 9.21 7.19
N VAL A 35 -4.57 8.22 6.36
CA VAL A 35 -5.33 6.97 6.33
C VAL A 35 -4.43 5.78 6.59
N GLU A 36 -4.78 4.97 7.58
CA GLU A 36 -4.13 3.69 7.87
C GLU A 36 -5.00 2.53 7.39
N LEU A 37 -4.48 1.67 6.52
CA LEU A 37 -5.16 0.45 6.05
C LEU A 37 -4.56 -0.79 6.71
N HIS A 38 -5.43 -1.64 7.26
CA HIS A 38 -5.03 -2.91 7.85
C HIS A 38 -5.54 -4.09 7.03
N TYR A 39 -4.70 -5.10 6.90
CA TYR A 39 -5.05 -6.38 6.31
C TYR A 39 -5.58 -7.35 7.38
N SER A 40 -6.49 -8.24 6.97
CA SER A 40 -6.93 -9.40 7.75
C SER A 40 -5.82 -10.45 7.85
N SER A 41 -5.85 -11.24 8.91
CA SER A 41 -4.93 -12.38 9.11
C SER A 41 -5.08 -13.48 8.05
N THR A 42 -6.14 -13.43 7.25
CA THR A 42 -6.40 -14.35 6.13
C THR A 42 -6.13 -13.72 4.76
N SER A 43 -5.59 -12.49 4.70
CA SER A 43 -5.33 -11.83 3.43
C SER A 43 -4.31 -12.62 2.61
N LYS A 44 -4.66 -12.91 1.35
CA LYS A 44 -3.73 -13.54 0.40
C LYS A 44 -2.61 -12.59 -0.03
N VAL A 45 -2.89 -11.28 0.02
CA VAL A 45 -1.94 -10.22 -0.33
C VAL A 45 -0.82 -10.15 0.71
N THR A 46 -1.14 -10.16 2.00
CA THR A 46 -0.11 -10.10 3.06
C THR A 46 0.30 -11.46 3.60
N GLY A 47 -0.43 -12.54 3.28
CA GLY A 47 -0.19 -13.85 3.90
C GLY A 47 -0.45 -13.85 5.41
N GLY A 48 -1.33 -12.98 5.89
CA GLY A 48 -1.67 -12.84 7.31
C GLY A 48 -0.74 -11.93 8.12
N VAL A 49 0.21 -11.26 7.47
CA VAL A 49 1.09 -10.29 8.11
C VAL A 49 0.38 -8.95 8.29
N PRO A 50 0.49 -8.32 9.47
CA PRO A 50 -0.01 -6.96 9.66
C PRO A 50 0.87 -5.97 8.89
N VAL A 51 0.32 -5.42 7.81
CA VAL A 51 0.95 -4.37 7.02
C VAL A 51 0.09 -3.12 7.13
N GLY A 52 0.71 -2.01 7.55
CA GLY A 52 0.07 -0.69 7.56
C GLY A 52 0.45 0.08 6.30
N VAL A 53 -0.55 0.60 5.59
CA VAL A 53 -0.35 1.60 4.54
C VAL A 53 -0.82 2.94 5.07
N VAL A 54 0.06 3.93 5.07
CA VAL A 54 -0.22 5.30 5.49
C VAL A 54 -0.34 6.17 4.25
N LEU A 55 -1.45 6.89 4.12
CA LEU A 55 -1.73 7.78 3.01
C LEU A 55 -1.88 9.20 3.53
N ARG A 56 -1.14 10.14 2.95
CA ARG A 56 -1.18 11.56 3.31
C ARG A 56 -1.65 12.39 2.12
N GLY A 57 -2.84 12.96 2.22
CA GLY A 57 -3.39 13.86 1.21
C GLY A 57 -2.91 15.29 1.40
N SER A 58 -2.35 15.87 0.34
CA SER A 58 -2.17 17.32 0.21
C SER A 58 -2.89 17.75 -1.08
N GLY A 59 -3.39 18.99 -1.19
CA GLY A 59 -4.13 19.42 -2.39
C GLY A 59 -3.38 19.27 -3.73
N ARG A 60 -2.09 18.91 -3.71
CA ARG A 60 -1.23 18.65 -4.88
C ARG A 60 -1.05 17.15 -5.21
N GLY A 61 -1.38 16.23 -4.31
CA GLY A 61 -1.09 14.80 -4.46
C GLY A 61 -1.26 14.01 -3.16
N VAL A 62 -1.08 12.69 -3.26
CA VAL A 62 -1.09 11.78 -2.10
C VAL A 62 0.29 11.18 -1.92
N SER A 63 0.87 11.37 -0.74
CA SER A 63 2.08 10.64 -0.34
C SER A 63 1.65 9.32 0.28
N ALA A 64 1.96 8.21 -0.39
CA ALA A 64 1.67 6.86 0.07
C ALA A 64 2.94 6.24 0.66
N LEU A 65 2.79 5.64 1.84
CA LEU A 65 3.88 5.15 2.66
C LEU A 65 3.56 3.76 3.16
N CYS A 66 4.57 2.89 3.22
CA CYS A 66 4.48 1.70 4.03
C CYS A 66 5.82 1.18 4.51
N SER A 67 5.82 0.52 5.66
CA SER A 67 7.02 -0.05 6.27
C SER A 67 7.28 -1.46 5.74
N LEU A 68 8.51 -1.74 5.32
CA LEU A 68 9.02 -3.05 4.96
C LEU A 68 10.09 -3.49 5.99
N PRO A 69 10.29 -4.80 6.24
CA PRO A 69 11.34 -5.26 7.14
C PRO A 69 12.75 -4.78 6.70
N ALA A 70 13.65 -4.49 7.66
CA ALA A 70 15.00 -3.99 7.36
C ALA A 70 15.86 -4.96 6.53
N GLU A 71 15.63 -6.26 6.70
CA GLU A 71 16.37 -7.34 6.04
C GLU A 71 15.88 -7.60 4.59
N ALA A 72 15.15 -6.66 3.99
CA ALA A 72 14.60 -6.82 2.66
C ALA A 72 15.72 -7.08 1.63
N PRO A 73 15.60 -8.14 0.80
CA PRO A 73 16.58 -8.44 -0.21
C PRO A 73 16.67 -7.31 -1.24
N ARG A 74 17.87 -7.04 -1.74
CA ARG A 74 18.10 -6.06 -2.81
C ARG A 74 18.57 -6.78 -4.09
N PRO A 75 18.01 -6.46 -5.27
CA PRO A 75 16.95 -5.48 -5.51
C PRO A 75 15.57 -5.95 -5.01
N LEU A 76 14.73 -5.00 -4.58
CA LEU A 76 13.33 -5.33 -4.27
C LEU A 76 12.55 -5.45 -5.60
N PRO A 77 11.79 -6.54 -5.79
CA PRO A 77 10.91 -6.69 -6.94
C PRO A 77 9.77 -5.66 -6.86
N LEU A 78 9.01 -5.49 -7.96
CA LEU A 78 7.82 -4.62 -8.01
C LEU A 78 8.06 -3.12 -7.72
N LEU A 79 9.30 -2.64 -7.64
CA LEU A 79 9.57 -1.21 -7.59
C LEU A 79 9.33 -0.57 -8.97
N ASP A 80 8.61 0.54 -8.99
CA ASP A 80 8.46 1.39 -10.19
C ASP A 80 9.38 2.61 -10.13
N PRO A 81 9.61 3.27 -11.29
CA PRO A 81 10.08 4.64 -11.29
C PRO A 81 9.20 5.54 -10.42
N GLY A 82 9.82 6.26 -9.48
CA GLY A 82 9.13 7.15 -8.52
C GLY A 82 8.89 6.53 -7.15
N ASP A 83 9.17 5.24 -6.96
CA ASP A 83 9.23 4.64 -5.63
C ASP A 83 10.57 5.01 -4.96
N GLU A 84 10.47 5.54 -3.75
CA GLU A 84 11.60 5.92 -2.91
C GLU A 84 11.74 4.94 -1.73
N LEU A 85 12.94 4.40 -1.53
CA LEU A 85 13.26 3.59 -0.36
C LEU A 85 14.08 4.41 0.63
N LEU A 86 13.51 4.63 1.81
CA LEU A 86 14.15 5.36 2.91
C LEU A 86 14.52 4.35 4.01
N PRO A 87 15.79 3.93 4.10
CA PRO A 87 16.22 3.03 5.16
C PRO A 87 16.19 3.76 6.51
N LEU A 88 15.55 3.14 7.49
CA LEU A 88 15.50 3.56 8.89
C LEU A 88 16.10 2.44 9.75
N GLU A 89 16.30 2.70 11.04
CA GLU A 89 17.10 1.82 11.91
C GLU A 89 16.62 0.35 11.92
N ASN A 90 15.30 0.12 11.92
CA ASN A 90 14.71 -1.21 12.02
C ASN A 90 13.76 -1.59 10.87
N TYR A 91 13.61 -0.72 9.88
CA TYR A 91 12.71 -0.96 8.74
C TYR A 91 13.09 -0.09 7.54
N ILE A 92 12.57 -0.42 6.37
CA ILE A 92 12.68 0.39 5.16
C ILE A 92 11.31 1.01 4.91
N LEU A 93 11.25 2.34 4.79
CA LEU A 93 10.03 3.01 4.40
C LEU A 93 9.98 3.08 2.87
N LEU A 94 9.00 2.39 2.26
CA LEU A 94 8.66 2.56 0.86
C LEU A 94 7.72 3.77 0.75
N LYS A 95 8.10 4.73 -0.07
CA LYS A 95 7.36 5.97 -0.31
C LYS A 95 7.05 6.15 -1.79
N ARG A 96 5.85 6.63 -2.10
CA ARG A 96 5.47 7.06 -3.46
C ARG A 96 4.61 8.31 -3.41
N GLU A 97 4.93 9.27 -4.27
CA GLU A 97 4.05 10.42 -4.52
C GLU A 97 3.07 10.10 -5.66
N ILE A 98 1.78 10.17 -5.38
CA ILE A 98 0.69 9.84 -6.29
C ILE A 98 0.00 11.11 -6.75
N SER A 99 -0.04 11.33 -8.05
CA SER A 99 -0.77 12.44 -8.66
C SER A 99 -2.29 12.26 -8.54
N CYS A 100 -3.02 13.37 -8.33
CA CYS A 100 -4.48 13.35 -8.28
C CYS A 100 -5.14 12.86 -9.57
N ASN A 101 -4.44 12.94 -10.70
CA ASN A 101 -4.99 12.57 -12.01
C ASN A 101 -5.17 11.04 -12.19
N ASP A 102 -4.45 10.23 -11.43
CA ASP A 102 -4.49 8.75 -11.53
C ASP A 102 -4.53 8.10 -10.13
N ILE A 103 -5.13 8.81 -9.17
CA ILE A 103 -5.10 8.40 -7.76
C ILE A 103 -5.69 7.01 -7.54
N TYR A 104 -6.80 6.68 -8.20
CA TYR A 104 -7.49 5.41 -8.01
C TYR A 104 -6.62 4.20 -8.36
N ASN A 105 -5.99 4.19 -9.54
CA ASN A 105 -5.17 3.07 -9.98
C ASN A 105 -3.87 2.99 -9.20
N GLN A 106 -3.17 4.12 -9.07
CA GLN A 106 -1.87 4.17 -8.41
C GLN A 106 -1.96 3.80 -6.93
N LEU A 107 -3.05 4.20 -6.27
CA LEU A 107 -3.27 3.88 -4.87
C LEU A 107 -3.49 2.39 -4.64
N ILE A 108 -4.34 1.76 -5.45
CA ILE A 108 -4.56 0.31 -5.39
C ILE A 108 -3.26 -0.44 -5.65
N ILE A 109 -2.54 -0.08 -6.70
CA ILE A 109 -1.25 -0.68 -7.04
C ILE A 109 -0.30 -0.59 -5.85
N PHE A 110 -0.19 0.58 -5.22
CA PHE A 110 0.67 0.78 -4.06
C PHE A 110 0.25 -0.07 -2.87
N ILE A 111 -1.05 -0.12 -2.55
CA ILE A 111 -1.60 -0.94 -1.47
C ILE A 111 -1.22 -2.41 -1.68
N VAL A 112 -1.53 -2.98 -2.86
CA VAL A 112 -1.23 -4.38 -3.20
C VAL A 112 0.27 -4.66 -3.13
N LYS A 113 1.09 -3.79 -3.74
CA LYS A 113 2.55 -3.92 -3.74
C LYS A 113 3.08 -3.96 -2.32
N CYS A 114 2.60 -3.08 -1.46
CA CYS A 114 3.09 -3.03 -0.10
C CYS A 114 2.83 -4.35 0.65
N GLY A 115 1.61 -4.89 0.54
CA GLY A 115 1.28 -6.16 1.19
C GLY A 115 2.11 -7.34 0.66
N LEU A 116 2.27 -7.42 -0.67
CA LEU A 116 3.06 -8.47 -1.31
C LEU A 116 4.56 -8.35 -1.04
N LEU A 117 5.11 -7.14 -1.03
CA LEU A 117 6.51 -6.90 -0.70
C LEU A 117 6.80 -7.37 0.72
N TYR A 118 5.97 -6.95 1.68
CA TYR A 118 6.14 -7.36 3.07
C TYR A 118 6.08 -8.88 3.20
N LYS A 119 5.05 -9.51 2.62
CA LYS A 119 4.89 -10.97 2.59
C LYS A 119 6.10 -11.65 1.97
N GLY A 120 6.54 -11.18 0.81
CA GLY A 120 7.66 -11.73 0.05
C GLY A 120 8.98 -11.63 0.82
N ILE A 121 9.18 -10.56 1.58
CA ILE A 121 10.36 -10.40 2.44
C ILE A 121 10.35 -11.43 3.58
N LEU A 122 9.20 -11.63 4.23
CA LEU A 122 9.12 -12.54 5.38
C LEU A 122 9.07 -14.03 5.02
N TYR A 123 8.33 -14.37 3.97
CA TYR A 123 7.97 -15.75 3.67
C TYR A 123 8.41 -16.21 2.28
N GLY A 124 8.98 -15.31 1.47
CA GLY A 124 9.30 -15.59 0.08
C GLY A 124 8.04 -15.74 -0.80
N GLY A 125 8.18 -16.47 -1.90
CA GLY A 125 7.13 -16.68 -2.89
C GLY A 125 7.36 -15.91 -4.19
N ASN A 126 6.54 -16.19 -5.20
CA ASN A 126 6.62 -15.51 -6.49
C ASN A 126 5.69 -14.29 -6.50
N ILE A 127 6.13 -13.24 -5.81
CA ILE A 127 5.29 -12.06 -5.60
C ILE A 127 4.96 -11.29 -6.90
N GLU A 128 5.76 -11.45 -7.96
CA GLU A 128 5.43 -10.87 -9.27
C GLU A 128 4.26 -11.57 -9.94
N ASN A 129 4.19 -12.90 -9.85
CA ASN A 129 3.07 -13.66 -10.38
C ASN A 129 1.81 -13.40 -9.56
N GLU A 130 1.94 -13.37 -8.23
CA GLU A 130 0.83 -13.03 -7.33
C GLU A 130 0.31 -11.61 -7.58
N PHE A 131 1.21 -10.64 -7.81
CA PHE A 131 0.83 -9.28 -8.19
C PHE A 131 0.00 -9.28 -9.47
N ARG A 132 0.45 -9.96 -10.53
CA ARG A 132 -0.30 -10.05 -11.79
C ARG A 132 -1.68 -10.70 -11.60
N GLU A 133 -1.74 -11.79 -10.84
CA GLU A 133 -3.01 -12.48 -10.55
C GLU A 133 -3.98 -11.56 -9.81
N ILE A 134 -3.53 -10.87 -8.76
CA ILE A 134 -4.36 -9.93 -8.00
C ILE A 134 -4.83 -8.80 -8.90
N MET A 135 -3.92 -8.14 -9.62
CA MET A 135 -4.26 -7.00 -10.48
C MET A 135 -5.23 -7.38 -11.61
N SER A 136 -5.24 -8.64 -12.07
CA SER A 136 -6.23 -9.11 -13.06
C SER A 136 -7.67 -9.18 -12.55
N ARG A 137 -7.88 -9.05 -11.23
CA ARG A 137 -9.17 -9.20 -10.55
C ARG A 137 -9.70 -7.88 -9.99
N LEU A 138 -8.94 -6.79 -10.15
CA LEU A 138 -9.27 -5.44 -9.68
C LEU A 138 -9.71 -4.56 -10.84
#